data_AF-A0A510L6G5-F1
#
_entry.id   AF-A0A510L6G5-F1
#
_cell.length_a   1.000
_cell.length_b   1.000
_cell.length_c   1.000
_cell.angle_alpha   90.00
_cell.angle_beta   90.00
_cell.angle_gamma   90.00
#
_symmetry.space_group_name_H-M   'P 1'
#
loop_
_entity.id
_entity.type
_entity.pdbx_description
1 polymer ?
#
loop_
_entity_poly.entity_id
_entity_poly.type
_entity_poly.pdbx_seq_one_letter_code
_entity_poly.pdbx_strand_id
1 'polypeptide(L)' 'MKETARNILKRNFDTEKLNEKWVSDITYIWTRKDEWCYLSSIMDLHGRIHSKIGFISPNEYEESIKRKQRNCLKIV' A
#
# COMPACT_ATOMS: atom_id res chain seq x y z
N MET A 1 -12.37 -13.66 16.24
CA MET A 1 -12.89 -12.77 15.19
C MET A 1 -11.83 -11.73 14.88
N LYS A 2 -11.43 -11.55 13.60
CA LYS A 2 -10.48 -10.50 13.21
C LYS A 2 -11.17 -9.14 13.38
N GLU A 3 -10.59 -8.26 14.18
CA GLU A 3 -11.06 -6.89 14.31
C GLU A 3 -10.95 -6.19 12.96
N THR A 4 -12.11 -5.76 12.43
CA THR A 4 -12.17 -5.06 11.14
C THR A 4 -11.79 -3.61 11.39
N ALA A 5 -10.80 -3.10 10.67
CA ALA A 5 -10.39 -1.71 10.80
C ALA A 5 -11.56 -0.78 10.48
N ARG A 6 -11.76 0.25 11.30
CA ARG A 6 -12.81 1.24 11.09
C ARG A 6 -12.58 1.96 9.75
N ASN A 7 -13.56 1.92 8.85
CA ASN A 7 -13.51 2.69 7.60
C ASN A 7 -13.74 4.18 7.90
N ILE A 8 -12.64 4.89 8.12
CA ILE A 8 -12.62 6.33 8.42
C ILE A 8 -12.90 7.19 7.19
N LEU A 9 -12.61 6.70 5.98
CA LEU A 9 -12.76 7.46 4.74
C LEU A 9 -14.22 7.54 4.27
N LYS A 10 -15.04 6.51 4.55
CA LYS A 10 -16.43 6.42 4.07
C LYS A 10 -16.57 6.71 2.57
N ARG A 11 -15.58 6.31 1.76
CA ARG A 11 -15.47 6.59 0.30
C ARG A 11 -15.42 8.08 -0.08
N ASN A 12 -15.14 8.98 0.86
CA ASN A 12 -14.82 10.36 0.55
C ASN A 12 -13.33 10.47 0.19
N PHE A 13 -13.03 10.71 -1.08
CA PHE A 13 -11.67 10.85 -1.62
C PHE A 13 -11.26 12.31 -1.89
N ASP A 14 -12.12 13.28 -1.59
CA ASP A 14 -11.82 14.70 -1.74
C ASP A 14 -10.71 15.12 -0.77
N THR A 15 -9.83 16.04 -1.18
CA THR A 15 -8.72 16.50 -0.34
C THR A 15 -8.53 17.99 -0.48
N GLU A 16 -8.25 18.68 0.62
CA GLU A 16 -8.01 20.13 0.63
C GLU A 16 -6.51 20.47 0.58
N LYS A 17 -5.66 19.55 1.06
CA LYS A 17 -4.20 19.74 1.16
C LYS A 17 -3.44 18.43 1.02
N LEU A 18 -2.15 18.54 0.74
CA LEU A 18 -1.21 17.42 0.76
C LEU A 18 -1.24 16.68 2.10
N ASN A 19 -0.99 15.38 2.04
CA ASN A 19 -0.88 14.42 3.12
C ASN A 19 -2.17 14.10 3.90
N GLU A 20 -3.35 14.46 3.37
CA GLU A 20 -4.62 14.21 4.05
C GLU A 20 -5.12 12.77 3.84
N LYS A 21 -5.04 12.28 2.60
CA LYS A 21 -5.53 10.95 2.21
C LYS A 21 -4.57 10.33 1.22
N TRP A 22 -4.17 9.09 1.49
CA TRP A 22 -3.22 8.34 0.70
C TRP A 22 -3.90 7.06 0.25
N VAL A 23 -3.62 6.63 -0.97
CA VAL A 23 -4.07 5.35 -1.50
C VAL A 23 -2.85 4.50 -1.79
N SER A 24 -2.98 3.19 -1.54
CA SER A 24 -1.97 2.22 -1.92
C SER A 24 -2.56 1.11 -2.79
N ASP A 25 -1.74 0.58 -3.69
CA ASP A 25 -2.07 -0.59 -4.48
C ASP A 25 -0.90 -1.59 -4.47
N ILE A 26 -1.22 -2.87 -4.59
CA ILE A 26 -0.26 -3.95 -4.78
C ILE A 26 -0.68 -4.74 -6.01
N THR A 27 0.20 -4.73 -7.01
CA THR A 27 0.04 -5.51 -8.23
C THR A 27 0.98 -6.71 -8.23
N TYR A 28 0.41 -7.88 -8.49
CA TYR A 28 1.14 -9.14 -8.64
C TYR A 28 1.55 -9.33 -10.08
N ILE A 29 2.85 -9.47 -10.33
CA ILE A 29 3.42 -9.62 -11.65
C ILE A 29 4.05 -11.01 -11.74
N TRP A 30 3.62 -11.82 -12.69
CA TRP A 30 4.26 -13.10 -12.98
C TRP A 30 5.48 -12.87 -13.88
N THR A 31 6.63 -13.42 -13.51
CA THR A 31 7.87 -13.24 -14.27
C THR A 31 8.21 -14.46 -15.12
N ARG A 32 9.09 -14.25 -16.10
CA ARG A 32 9.62 -15.31 -16.97
C ARG A 32 10.49 -16.35 -16.25
N LYS A 33 10.86 -16.10 -14.99
CA LYS A 33 11.62 -17.05 -14.15
C LYS A 33 10.71 -17.99 -13.35
N ASP A 34 9.40 -18.01 -13.67
CA ASP A 34 8.38 -18.73 -12.92
C ASP A 34 8.29 -18.30 -11.45
N GLU A 35 8.49 -17.00 -11.22
CA GLU A 35 8.44 -16.38 -9.90
C GLU A 35 7.46 -15.21 -9.89
N TRP A 36 6.76 -15.04 -8.76
CA TRP A 36 5.94 -13.86 -8.51
C TRP A 36 6.80 -12.66 -8.15
N CYS A 37 6.30 -11.48 -8.48
CA CYS A 37 6.93 -10.21 -8.23
C CYS A 37 5.88 -9.21 -7.75
N TYR A 38 6.23 -8.39 -6.76
CA TYR A 38 5.30 -7.46 -6.13
C TYR A 38 5.67 -6.03 -6.51
N LEU A 39 4.74 -5.35 -7.15
CA LEU A 39 4.79 -3.91 -7.38
C LEU A 39 3.88 -3.24 -6.36
N SER A 40 4.46 -2.43 -5.47
CA SER A 40 3.68 -1.62 -4.53
C SER A 40 3.81 -0.14 -4.89
N SER A 41 2.68 0.55 -4.91
CA SER A 41 2.62 1.98 -5.13
C SER A 41 1.87 2.66 -3.98
N ILE A 42 2.32 3.87 -3.63
CA ILE A 42 1.66 4.74 -2.66
C ILE A 42 1.52 6.11 -3.30
N MET A 43 0.32 6.67 -3.25
CA MET A 43 -0.03 7.95 -3.86
C MET A 43 -0.77 8.85 -2.86
N ASP A 44 -0.37 10.11 -2.80
CA ASP A 44 -1.14 11.16 -2.14
C ASP A 44 -2.32 11.60 -3.03
N LEU A 45 -3.55 11.61 -2.52
CA LEU A 45 -4.75 11.90 -3.32
C LEU A 45 -4.91 13.38 -3.69
N HIS A 46 -4.24 14.30 -3.00
CA HIS A 46 -4.33 15.73 -3.31
C HIS A 46 -3.46 16.09 -4.51
N GLY A 47 -2.18 15.72 -4.46
CA GLY A 47 -1.24 16.02 -5.54
C GLY A 47 -1.21 14.97 -6.65
N ARG A 48 -1.79 13.78 -6.44
CA ARG A 48 -1.48 12.54 -7.19
C ARG A 48 0.02 12.26 -7.29
N ILE A 49 0.76 12.69 -6.27
CA ILE A 49 2.20 12.54 -6.23
C ILE A 49 2.50 11.12 -5.74
N HIS A 50 3.19 10.35 -6.58
CA HIS A 50 3.72 9.04 -6.19
C HIS A 50 4.91 9.25 -5.25
N SER A 51 4.77 8.83 -4.00
CA SER A 51 5.83 8.98 -3.00
C SER A 51 6.85 7.85 -3.08
N LYS A 52 6.43 6.64 -3.49
CA LYS A 52 7.34 5.50 -3.67
C LYS A 52 6.74 4.45 -4.61
N ILE A 53 7.50 4.12 -5.66
CA ILE A 53 7.29 2.93 -6.51
C ILE A 53 8.47 2.01 -6.23
N GLY A 54 8.19 0.78 -5.82
CA GLY A 54 9.23 -0.20 -5.50
C GLY A 54 8.87 -1.58 -5.99
N PHE A 55 9.89 -2.34 -6.36
CA PHE A 55 9.80 -3.75 -6.71
C PHE A 55 10.56 -4.57 -5.67
N ILE A 56 9.95 -5.65 -5.17
CA ILE A 56 10.58 -6.59 -4.23
C ILE A 56 10.20 -8.03 -4.54
N SER A 57 11.12 -8.94 -4.23
CA SER A 57 10.88 -10.38 -4.36
C SER A 57 9.84 -10.88 -3.35
N PRO A 58 9.18 -12.03 -3.58
CA PRO A 58 8.17 -12.57 -2.68
C PRO A 58 8.65 -12.76 -1.24
N ASN A 59 9.86 -13.28 -1.08
CA ASN A 59 10.42 -13.57 0.23
C ASN A 59 10.67 -12.27 1.02
N GLU A 60 11.22 -11.25 0.36
CA GLU A 60 11.44 -9.93 0.98
C GLU A 60 10.11 -9.23 1.31
N TYR A 61 9.08 -9.40 0.48
CA TYR A 61 7.74 -8.86 0.75
C TYR A 61 7.14 -9.44 2.03
N GLU A 62 7.12 -10.77 2.17
CA GLU A 62 6.58 -11.42 3.36
C GLU A 62 7.30 -11.00 4.65
N GLU A 63 8.63 -10.89 4.60
CA GLU A 63 9.43 -10.38 5.71
C GLU A 63 9.11 -8.92 6.04
N SER A 64 8.92 -8.08 5.02
CA SER A 64 8.58 -6.67 5.20
C SER A 64 7.22 -6.46 5.86
N ILE A 65 6.22 -7.30 5.52
CA ILE A 65 4.88 -7.25 6.11
C ILE A 65 4.92 -7.70 7.57
N LYS A 66 5.65 -8.78 7.89
CA LYS A 66 5.87 -9.24 9.27
C LYS A 66 6.53 -8.16 10.13
N ARG A 67 7.37 -7.31 9.53
CA ARG A 67 8.05 -6.19 10.21
C ARG A 67 7.17 -4.93 10.33
N LYS A 68 6.39 -4.58 9.29
CA LYS A 68 5.50 -3.40 9.27
C LYS A 68 4.25 -3.55 10.13
N GLN A 69 3.72 -4.76 10.31
CA GLN A 69 2.55 -5.00 11.17
C GLN A 69 2.76 -4.60 12.64
N ARG A 70 4.01 -4.39 13.08
CA ARG A 70 4.31 -3.84 14.42
C ARG A 70 4.20 -2.32 14.53
N ASN A 71 4.33 -1.57 13.42
CA ASN A 71 4.60 -0.12 13.48
C ASN A 71 3.70 0.77 12.60
N CYS A 72 2.73 0.24 11.84
CA CYS A 72 1.93 1.08 10.94
C CYS A 72 0.42 0.98 11.20
N LEU A 73 -0.21 2.16 11.33
CA LEU A 73 -1.64 2.37 11.12
C LEU A 73 -2.02 1.88 9.73
N LYS A 74 -3.09 1.09 9.65
CA LYS A 74 -3.70 0.65 8.39
C LYS A 74 -4.25 1.88 7.66
N ILE A 75 -3.58 2.27 6.58
CA ILE A 75 -4.13 3.16 5.56
C ILE A 75 -4.58 2.25 4.42
N VAL A 76 -5.79 2.54 3.90
CA VAL A 76 -6.51 1.75 2.90
C VAL A 76 -5.66 1.51 1.64
#